data_AF-A0A317VTC9-F1
#
_entry.id   AF-A0A317VTC9-F1
#
_cell.length_a   1.000
_cell.length_b   1.000
_cell.length_c   1.000
_cell.angle_alpha   90.00
_cell.angle_beta   90.00
_cell.angle_gamma   90.00
#
_symmetry.space_group_name_H-M   'P 1'
#
loop_
_entity.id
_entity.type
_entity.pdbx_description
1 polymer ?
#
loop_
_entity_poly.entity_id
_entity_poly.type
_entity_poly.pdbx_seq_one_letter_code
_entity_poly.pdbx_strand_id
1 'polypeptide(L)'
;MSAPIESLRRSVELETIQELSDVSFMNAVAAIFINEIECLKRVTWASERGDNQSPVQGTLVKGASDKVIILVDLTPSKFLFDEDYPDVNRTLTNILAVKWVLANDYAAFTQSHQEPVKLSRDTFDKLRTMTLDILKTPDHTIALIVSLILGDMGKDNKLIADLMQAELGGTIEDWSAFRELAKKYKAMTHDKSFIWRSPMAYVLAGMKLDADLNIPQLIQGESVALCLKSLFMLSGKPQAYALKYLETLFDVASASGHIDARGSISMTEPVCQSFLIAYPILQRIVEKGRSTGVDCLSDAYNAVLRHRSQILTDLGSEKRFRMEQPSDRAFLHLCAMGRVTSTTRAAIFLQAFNNLPESTRRHLIAALNVDGLGSQVPAVLSYIPALFAEVLRFAPGEPLKQVKAINSLMAFMSRMYQGNSAEDIPEGRYQQLDLRVVLILVQSKPDTDPSVMLDDARLLRSCPN
;
A
#
# COMPACT_ATOMS: atom_id res chain seq x y z
N MET A 1 -34.72 11.87 5.96
CA MET A 1 -33.85 11.53 4.82
C MET A 1 -32.96 10.30 5.11
N SER A 2 -33.45 9.30 5.86
CA SER A 2 -32.69 8.12 6.30
C SER A 2 -32.68 6.93 5.32
N ALA A 3 -33.43 7.01 4.21
CA ALA A 3 -33.66 5.87 3.32
C ALA A 3 -32.42 5.38 2.53
N PRO A 4 -31.53 6.25 1.99
CA PRO A 4 -30.36 5.78 1.23
C PRO A 4 -29.35 5.02 2.09
N ILE A 5 -29.11 5.52 3.31
CA ILE A 5 -28.16 4.91 4.26
C ILE A 5 -28.65 3.55 4.74
N GLU A 6 -29.92 3.45 5.11
CA GLU A 6 -30.51 2.18 5.52
C GLU A 6 -30.47 1.16 4.39
N SER A 7 -30.59 1.62 3.14
CA SER A 7 -30.39 0.79 1.95
C SER A 7 -28.96 0.26 1.86
N LEU A 8 -27.92 1.10 1.95
CA LEU A 8 -26.53 0.61 1.94
C LEU A 8 -26.24 -0.29 3.13
N ARG A 9 -26.77 0.03 4.31
CA ARG A 9 -26.58 -0.77 5.51
C ARG A 9 -27.08 -2.20 5.31
N ARG A 10 -28.29 -2.35 4.76
CA ARG A 10 -28.82 -3.65 4.35
C ARG A 10 -27.94 -4.29 3.28
N SER A 11 -27.49 -3.53 2.29
CA SER A 11 -26.62 -4.04 1.21
C SER A 11 -25.24 -4.51 1.67
N VAL A 12 -24.76 -4.08 2.84
CA VAL A 12 -23.48 -4.54 3.42
C VAL A 12 -23.65 -5.58 4.55
N GLU A 13 -24.89 -5.98 4.86
CA GLU A 13 -25.14 -7.16 5.69
C GLU A 13 -24.66 -8.40 4.93
N LEU A 14 -24.04 -9.34 5.65
CA LEU A 14 -23.34 -10.47 5.03
C LEU A 14 -24.26 -11.35 4.16
N GLU A 15 -25.50 -11.56 4.60
CA GLU A 15 -26.51 -12.32 3.84
C GLU A 15 -26.85 -11.59 2.54
N THR A 16 -27.13 -10.29 2.62
CA THR A 16 -27.48 -9.46 1.46
C THR A 16 -26.31 -9.28 0.49
N ILE A 17 -25.09 -9.04 0.98
CA ILE A 17 -23.94 -8.74 0.11
C ILE A 17 -23.54 -9.93 -0.77
N GLN A 18 -23.83 -11.15 -0.32
CA GLN A 18 -23.64 -12.39 -1.08
C GLN A 18 -24.61 -12.50 -2.27
N GLU A 19 -25.81 -11.92 -2.15
CA GLU A 19 -26.84 -11.98 -3.18
C GLU A 19 -26.74 -10.83 -4.19
N LEU A 20 -26.06 -9.72 -3.82
CA LEU A 20 -25.92 -8.56 -4.69
C LEU A 20 -24.91 -8.79 -5.83
N SER A 21 -25.34 -8.44 -7.05
CA SER A 21 -24.41 -8.28 -8.17
C SER A 21 -23.44 -7.12 -7.92
N ASP A 22 -22.27 -7.15 -8.59
CA ASP A 22 -21.32 -6.03 -8.54
C ASP A 22 -21.96 -4.71 -8.97
N VAL A 23 -22.83 -4.75 -9.99
CA VAL A 23 -23.59 -3.59 -10.49
C VAL A 23 -24.54 -3.03 -9.42
N SER A 24 -25.32 -3.89 -8.77
CA SER A 24 -26.25 -3.48 -7.71
C SER A 24 -25.51 -2.88 -6.53
N PHE A 25 -24.39 -3.49 -6.14
CA PHE A 25 -23.56 -3.01 -5.05
C PHE A 25 -22.92 -1.65 -5.38
N MET A 26 -22.39 -1.48 -6.60
CA MET A 26 -21.82 -0.20 -7.05
C MET A 26 -22.85 0.92 -7.11
N ASN A 27 -24.07 0.64 -7.57
CA ASN A 27 -25.15 1.62 -7.52
C ASN A 27 -25.50 2.03 -6.08
N ALA A 28 -25.51 1.09 -5.13
CA ALA A 28 -25.78 1.38 -3.72
C ALA A 28 -24.70 2.27 -3.08
N VAL A 29 -23.42 2.01 -3.39
CA VAL A 29 -22.29 2.85 -2.95
C VAL A 29 -22.37 4.24 -3.58
N ALA A 30 -22.55 4.32 -4.91
CA ALA A 30 -22.63 5.58 -5.64
C ALA A 30 -23.81 6.44 -5.16
N ALA A 31 -24.97 5.85 -4.87
CA ALA A 31 -26.14 6.58 -4.38
C ALA A 31 -25.89 7.39 -3.09
N ILE A 32 -24.88 7.02 -2.29
CA ILE A 32 -24.52 7.72 -1.06
C ILE A 32 -23.30 8.62 -1.25
N PHE A 33 -22.28 8.13 -1.97
CA PHE A 33 -20.96 8.76 -2.02
C PHE A 33 -20.66 9.42 -3.37
N ILE A 34 -21.66 9.71 -4.22
CA ILE A 34 -21.41 10.24 -5.57
C ILE A 34 -20.59 11.54 -5.56
N ASN A 35 -20.84 12.42 -4.58
CA ASN A 35 -20.12 13.69 -4.46
C ASN A 35 -18.65 13.48 -4.06
N GLU A 36 -18.40 12.52 -3.19
CA GLU A 36 -17.06 12.13 -2.77
C GLU A 36 -16.31 11.46 -3.93
N ILE A 37 -16.97 10.55 -4.64
CA ILE A 37 -16.40 9.87 -5.81
C ILE A 37 -16.09 10.87 -6.94
N GLU A 38 -16.95 11.88 -7.15
CA GLU A 38 -16.71 12.99 -8.09
C GLU A 38 -15.41 13.74 -7.80
N CYS A 39 -15.00 13.88 -6.53
CA CYS A 39 -13.74 14.55 -6.21
C CYS A 39 -12.51 13.74 -6.66
N LEU A 40 -12.61 12.41 -6.68
CA LEU A 40 -11.52 11.53 -7.11
C LEU A 40 -11.14 11.76 -8.58
N LYS A 41 -12.05 12.32 -9.40
CA LYS A 41 -11.76 12.72 -10.79
C LYS A 41 -10.64 13.78 -10.90
N ARG A 42 -10.40 14.54 -9.83
CA ARG A 42 -9.41 15.65 -9.80
C ARG A 42 -8.06 15.25 -9.24
N VAL A 43 -7.92 14.03 -8.73
CA VAL A 43 -6.64 13.56 -8.19
C VAL A 43 -5.64 13.47 -9.35
N THR A 44 -4.55 14.22 -9.22
CA THR A 44 -3.51 14.28 -10.26
C THR A 44 -2.68 13.01 -10.23
N TRP A 45 -2.79 12.22 -11.30
CA TRP A 45 -2.07 10.97 -11.47
C TRP A 45 -0.57 11.22 -11.73
N ALA A 46 0.29 10.72 -10.85
CA ALA A 46 1.72 10.58 -11.14
C ALA A 46 1.90 9.32 -12.00
N SER A 47 2.38 9.51 -13.22
CA SER A 47 2.47 8.52 -14.30
C SER A 47 3.02 7.14 -13.91
N GLU A 48 2.15 6.14 -13.76
CA GLU A 48 2.49 4.71 -14.01
C GLU A 48 1.97 4.19 -15.37
N ARG A 49 1.21 5.02 -16.11
CA ARG A 49 0.82 4.69 -17.49
C ARG A 49 1.97 5.07 -18.42
N GLY A 50 2.66 4.07 -18.96
CA GLY A 50 3.36 4.24 -20.22
C GLY A 50 2.35 4.44 -21.35
N ASP A 51 2.68 5.28 -22.33
CA ASP A 51 1.79 5.72 -23.43
C ASP A 51 1.23 4.60 -24.34
N ASN A 52 1.56 3.32 -24.09
CA ASN A 52 1.30 2.19 -24.99
C ASN A 52 0.48 1.02 -24.39
N GLN A 53 -0.30 1.22 -23.33
CA GLN A 53 -1.09 0.13 -22.74
C GLN A 53 -2.52 0.02 -23.30
N SER A 54 -3.03 -1.21 -23.38
CA SER A 54 -4.41 -1.56 -23.76
C SER A 54 -5.44 -0.84 -22.88
N PRO A 55 -6.71 -0.70 -23.36
CA PRO A 55 -7.77 -0.09 -22.57
C PRO A 55 -7.93 -0.82 -21.22
N VAL A 56 -8.17 -0.05 -20.16
CA VAL A 56 -8.47 -0.62 -18.83
C VAL A 56 -9.70 -1.49 -18.94
N GLN A 57 -9.59 -2.70 -18.39
CA GLN A 57 -10.65 -3.70 -18.42
C GLN A 57 -11.42 -3.66 -17.10
N GLY A 58 -12.73 -3.83 -17.14
CA GLY A 58 -13.57 -4.00 -15.95
C GLY A 58 -14.58 -5.13 -16.13
N THR A 59 -15.47 -5.32 -15.16
CA THR A 59 -16.48 -6.40 -15.15
C THR A 59 -17.92 -5.88 -15.17
N LEU A 60 -18.12 -4.57 -15.07
CA LEU A 60 -19.46 -4.00 -14.92
C LEU A 60 -20.20 -3.92 -16.26
N VAL A 61 -21.51 -4.02 -16.20
CA VAL A 61 -22.41 -3.98 -17.35
C VAL A 61 -23.44 -2.87 -17.17
N LYS A 62 -23.69 -2.08 -18.22
CA LYS A 62 -24.67 -0.98 -18.23
C LYS A 62 -25.59 -1.13 -19.44
N GLY A 63 -26.90 -0.99 -19.24
CA GLY A 63 -27.89 -1.05 -20.32
C GLY A 63 -29.09 -0.15 -20.04
N ALA A 64 -29.57 0.54 -21.07
CA ALA A 64 -30.83 1.26 -21.04
C ALA A 64 -31.97 0.30 -21.41
N SER A 65 -32.93 0.12 -20.52
CA SER A 65 -34.18 -0.56 -20.88
C SER A 65 -34.81 0.15 -22.07
N ASP A 66 -35.11 -0.64 -23.10
CA ASP A 66 -35.88 -0.36 -24.31
C ASP A 66 -35.17 0.00 -25.63
N LYS A 67 -33.84 0.24 -25.71
CA LYS A 67 -33.11 0.28 -27.02
C LYS A 67 -31.63 -0.18 -26.97
N VAL A 68 -31.43 -1.50 -27.12
CA VAL A 68 -30.39 -2.26 -27.87
C VAL A 68 -28.87 -2.02 -27.66
N ILE A 69 -28.40 -1.17 -26.74
CA ILE A 69 -26.94 -1.14 -26.42
C ILE A 69 -26.71 -1.57 -24.96
N ILE A 70 -26.19 -2.79 -24.81
CA ILE A 70 -25.60 -3.28 -23.56
C ILE A 70 -24.10 -3.02 -23.65
N LEU A 71 -23.60 -2.13 -22.80
CA LEU A 71 -22.18 -1.90 -22.62
C LEU A 71 -21.66 -2.92 -21.59
N VAL A 72 -20.62 -3.66 -21.95
CA VAL A 72 -19.99 -4.70 -21.12
C VAL A 72 -18.54 -4.34 -20.81
N ASP A 73 -17.94 -5.06 -19.85
CA ASP A 73 -16.54 -4.92 -19.43
C ASP A 73 -16.14 -3.51 -18.98
N LEU A 74 -17.10 -2.80 -18.37
CA LEU A 74 -16.90 -1.43 -17.90
C LEU A 74 -16.10 -1.41 -16.60
N THR A 75 -15.15 -0.49 -16.55
CA THR A 75 -14.51 -0.06 -15.31
C THR A 75 -15.53 0.67 -14.42
N PRO A 76 -15.29 0.75 -13.09
CA PRO A 76 -16.18 1.50 -12.19
C PRO A 76 -16.46 2.93 -12.65
N SER A 77 -15.45 3.66 -13.12
CA SER A 77 -15.64 5.04 -13.55
C SER A 77 -16.37 5.14 -14.89
N LYS A 78 -16.13 4.24 -15.85
CA LYS A 78 -16.93 4.19 -17.10
C LYS A 78 -18.38 3.84 -16.81
N PHE A 79 -18.62 2.95 -15.85
CA PHE A 79 -19.98 2.61 -15.43
C PHE A 79 -20.72 3.83 -14.87
N LEU A 80 -20.08 4.60 -13.99
CA LEU A 80 -20.70 5.76 -13.32
C LEU A 80 -20.72 7.05 -14.15
N PHE A 81 -19.68 7.30 -14.94
CA PHE A 81 -19.40 8.61 -15.56
C PHE A 81 -19.12 8.54 -17.07
N ASP A 82 -19.18 7.35 -17.67
CA ASP A 82 -18.91 7.12 -19.10
C ASP A 82 -17.47 7.48 -19.54
N GLU A 83 -16.55 7.69 -18.58
CA GLU A 83 -15.14 8.03 -18.79
C GLU A 83 -14.22 7.29 -17.79
N ASP A 84 -12.96 7.03 -18.17
CA ASP A 84 -11.96 6.40 -17.32
C ASP A 84 -11.22 7.40 -16.42
N TYR A 85 -11.39 7.28 -15.11
CA TYR A 85 -10.69 8.06 -14.09
C TYR A 85 -9.85 7.11 -13.20
N PRO A 86 -8.51 7.19 -13.21
CA PRO A 86 -7.64 6.24 -12.51
C PRO A 86 -7.95 6.06 -11.02
N ASP A 87 -8.07 7.15 -10.26
CA ASP A 87 -8.33 7.09 -8.83
C ASP A 87 -9.76 6.63 -8.52
N VAL A 88 -10.76 7.00 -9.33
CA VAL A 88 -12.12 6.43 -9.21
C VAL A 88 -12.08 4.91 -9.39
N ASN A 89 -11.39 4.42 -10.43
CA ASN A 89 -11.25 2.99 -10.70
C ASN A 89 -10.53 2.28 -9.56
N ARG A 90 -9.42 2.83 -9.04
CA ARG A 90 -8.69 2.28 -7.89
C ARG A 90 -9.59 2.19 -6.65
N THR A 91 -10.19 3.30 -6.22
CA THR A 91 -11.00 3.35 -4.99
C THR A 91 -12.21 2.41 -5.07
N LEU A 92 -12.95 2.43 -6.18
CA LEU A 92 -14.15 1.59 -6.31
C LEU A 92 -13.80 0.11 -6.48
N THR A 93 -12.65 -0.21 -7.08
CA THR A 93 -12.16 -1.60 -7.11
C THR A 93 -11.68 -2.06 -5.73
N ASN A 94 -11.13 -1.17 -4.88
CA ASN A 94 -10.87 -1.50 -3.47
C ASN A 94 -12.17 -1.88 -2.74
N ILE A 95 -13.26 -1.14 -2.98
CA ILE A 95 -14.58 -1.40 -2.38
C ILE A 95 -15.20 -2.70 -2.92
N LEU A 96 -15.06 -2.99 -4.22
CA LEU A 96 -15.45 -4.27 -4.79
C LEU A 96 -14.64 -5.44 -4.21
N ALA A 97 -13.35 -5.25 -3.95
CA ALA A 97 -12.51 -6.27 -3.30
C ALA A 97 -13.02 -6.64 -1.91
N VAL A 98 -13.47 -5.65 -1.12
CA VAL A 98 -14.15 -5.91 0.17
C VAL A 98 -15.40 -6.77 -0.06
N LYS A 99 -16.23 -6.41 -1.04
CA LYS A 99 -17.44 -7.16 -1.39
C LYS A 99 -17.13 -8.61 -1.77
N TRP A 100 -16.17 -8.85 -2.65
CA TRP A 100 -15.79 -10.20 -3.08
C TRP A 100 -15.30 -11.05 -1.90
N VAL A 101 -14.49 -10.48 -1.00
CA VAL A 101 -14.03 -11.20 0.20
C VAL A 101 -15.21 -11.56 1.12
N LEU A 102 -16.09 -10.60 1.43
CA LEU A 102 -17.27 -10.83 2.26
C LEU A 102 -18.20 -11.88 1.64
N ALA A 103 -18.39 -11.82 0.31
CA ALA A 103 -19.21 -12.74 -0.46
C ALA A 103 -18.57 -14.12 -0.68
N ASN A 104 -17.33 -14.36 -0.21
CA ASN A 104 -16.57 -15.58 -0.49
C ASN A 104 -16.29 -15.82 -1.99
N ASP A 105 -16.28 -14.76 -2.79
CA ASP A 105 -16.11 -14.78 -4.25
C ASP A 105 -14.63 -14.75 -4.64
N TYR A 106 -13.99 -15.89 -4.43
CA TYR A 106 -12.59 -16.10 -4.81
C TYR A 106 -12.34 -15.91 -6.32
N ALA A 107 -13.33 -16.25 -7.15
CA ALA A 107 -13.20 -16.19 -8.60
C ALA A 107 -13.11 -14.73 -9.08
N ALA A 108 -14.02 -13.86 -8.63
CA ALA A 108 -13.95 -12.44 -8.94
C ALA A 108 -12.69 -11.79 -8.35
N PHE A 109 -12.36 -12.10 -7.09
CA PHE A 109 -11.19 -11.52 -6.42
C PHE A 109 -9.87 -11.81 -7.16
N THR A 110 -9.74 -13.01 -7.75
CA THR A 110 -8.52 -13.47 -8.43
C THR A 110 -8.61 -13.45 -9.96
N GLN A 111 -9.66 -12.86 -10.54
CA GLN A 111 -9.91 -12.91 -11.98
C GLN A 111 -8.75 -12.38 -12.83
N SER A 112 -8.06 -11.35 -12.36
CA SER A 112 -6.92 -10.71 -13.04
C SER A 112 -5.56 -11.35 -12.69
N HIS A 113 -5.52 -12.38 -11.85
CA HIS A 113 -4.27 -13.03 -11.47
C HIS A 113 -3.78 -14.00 -12.55
N GLN A 114 -2.47 -14.05 -12.72
CA GLN A 114 -1.79 -15.01 -13.57
C GLN A 114 -0.95 -15.97 -12.71
N GLU A 115 -0.87 -17.23 -13.14
CA GLU A 115 0.09 -18.17 -12.58
C GLU A 115 1.52 -17.71 -12.86
N PRO A 116 2.50 -17.97 -11.97
CA PRO A 116 2.42 -18.78 -10.75
C PRO A 116 2.16 -17.96 -9.47
N VAL A 117 1.80 -16.67 -9.58
CA VAL A 117 1.69 -15.77 -8.41
C VAL A 117 0.26 -15.59 -7.90
N LYS A 118 -0.69 -16.34 -8.48
CA LYS A 118 -2.10 -16.29 -8.13
C LYS A 118 -2.30 -16.61 -6.65
N LEU A 119 -3.15 -15.82 -5.99
CA LEU A 119 -3.54 -16.07 -4.61
C LEU A 119 -4.24 -17.43 -4.52
N SER A 120 -3.76 -18.31 -3.65
CA SER A 120 -4.36 -19.61 -3.39
C SER A 120 -5.70 -19.48 -2.67
N ARG A 121 -6.54 -20.52 -2.80
CA ARG A 121 -7.83 -20.57 -2.10
C ARG A 121 -7.65 -20.54 -0.57
N ASP A 122 -6.68 -21.29 -0.05
CA ASP A 122 -6.40 -21.36 1.39
C ASP A 122 -6.00 -20.00 1.99
N THR A 123 -5.17 -19.24 1.28
CA THR A 123 -4.76 -17.90 1.72
C THR A 123 -5.91 -16.89 1.60
N PHE A 124 -6.75 -17.01 0.56
CA PHE A 124 -7.99 -16.24 0.46
C PHE A 124 -8.95 -16.52 1.63
N ASP A 125 -9.14 -17.79 2.02
CA ASP A 125 -10.03 -18.14 3.14
C ASP A 125 -9.50 -17.58 4.48
N LYS A 126 -8.18 -17.51 4.66
CA LYS A 126 -7.56 -16.83 5.82
C LYS A 126 -7.78 -15.32 5.79
N LEU A 127 -7.63 -14.68 4.62
CA LEU A 127 -7.95 -13.27 4.42
C LEU A 127 -9.41 -13.00 4.78
N ARG A 128 -10.33 -13.81 4.25
CA ARG A 128 -11.75 -13.71 4.54
C ARG A 128 -12.05 -13.85 6.03
N THR A 129 -11.41 -14.81 6.70
CA THR A 129 -11.58 -15.00 8.15
C THR A 129 -11.16 -13.74 8.92
N MET A 130 -9.97 -13.21 8.62
CA MET A 130 -9.51 -11.94 9.21
C MET A 130 -10.48 -10.79 8.93
N THR A 131 -10.97 -10.67 7.69
CA THR A 131 -11.92 -9.61 7.32
C THR A 131 -13.22 -9.71 8.11
N LEU A 132 -13.80 -10.91 8.25
CA LEU A 132 -15.03 -11.12 9.01
C LEU A 132 -14.84 -10.90 10.52
N ASP A 133 -13.69 -11.28 11.07
CA ASP A 133 -13.36 -11.06 12.48
C ASP A 133 -13.28 -9.57 12.82
N ILE A 134 -12.88 -8.73 11.87
CA ILE A 134 -12.77 -7.28 12.03
C ILE A 134 -14.10 -6.59 11.71
N LEU A 135 -14.77 -6.97 10.62
CA LEU A 135 -16.02 -6.37 10.13
C LEU A 135 -17.27 -7.03 10.73
N LYS A 136 -17.34 -7.05 12.08
CA LYS A 136 -18.41 -7.73 12.83
C LYS A 136 -19.82 -7.16 12.64
N THR A 137 -19.94 -5.93 12.15
CA THR A 137 -21.22 -5.23 12.01
C THR A 137 -21.26 -4.45 10.70
N PRO A 138 -22.46 -4.18 10.15
CA PRO A 138 -22.62 -3.31 8.98
C PRO A 138 -21.92 -1.94 9.14
N ASP A 139 -21.90 -1.40 10.36
CA ASP A 139 -21.25 -0.12 10.63
C ASP A 139 -19.71 -0.19 10.51
N HIS A 140 -19.09 -1.34 10.81
CA HIS A 140 -17.67 -1.53 10.54
C HIS A 140 -17.37 -1.59 9.05
N THR A 141 -18.22 -2.28 8.26
CA THR A 141 -18.08 -2.35 6.81
C THR A 141 -18.23 -0.97 6.16
N ILE A 142 -19.25 -0.21 6.58
CA ILE A 142 -19.43 1.18 6.16
C ILE A 142 -18.21 2.03 6.54
N ALA A 143 -17.69 1.89 7.76
CA ALA A 143 -16.51 2.64 8.19
C ALA A 143 -15.27 2.32 7.33
N LEU A 144 -15.11 1.06 6.91
CA LEU A 144 -14.05 0.67 5.97
C LEU A 144 -14.25 1.32 4.59
N ILE A 145 -15.46 1.29 4.04
CA ILE A 145 -15.79 1.94 2.76
C ILE A 145 -15.49 3.44 2.83
N VAL A 146 -15.92 4.10 3.90
CA VAL A 146 -15.62 5.53 4.13
C VAL A 146 -14.11 5.75 4.22
N SER A 147 -13.38 4.90 4.95
CA SER A 147 -11.91 5.02 5.07
C SER A 147 -11.21 4.91 3.72
N LEU A 148 -11.63 3.98 2.86
CA LEU A 148 -11.07 3.80 1.51
C LEU A 148 -11.32 5.02 0.62
N ILE A 149 -12.53 5.58 0.65
CA ILE A 149 -12.86 6.78 -0.12
C ILE A 149 -12.04 7.97 0.38
N LEU A 150 -12.02 8.21 1.70
CA LEU A 150 -11.30 9.35 2.28
C LEU A 150 -9.79 9.27 2.06
N GLY A 151 -9.20 8.06 2.06
CA GLY A 151 -7.78 7.86 1.81
C GLY A 151 -7.35 8.39 0.45
N ASP A 152 -8.12 8.10 -0.61
CA ASP A 152 -7.81 8.57 -1.97
C ASP A 152 -8.22 10.03 -2.19
N MET A 153 -9.31 10.50 -1.58
CA MET A 153 -9.71 11.92 -1.65
C MET A 153 -8.69 12.86 -1.03
N GLY A 154 -7.94 12.41 -0.02
CA GLY A 154 -6.84 13.15 0.60
C GLY A 154 -5.71 13.53 -0.37
N LYS A 155 -5.74 13.04 -1.62
CA LYS A 155 -4.77 13.36 -2.67
C LYS A 155 -5.22 14.52 -3.59
N ASP A 156 -6.45 15.01 -3.45
CA ASP A 156 -6.94 16.16 -4.24
C ASP A 156 -6.34 17.47 -3.70
N ASN A 157 -5.30 17.96 -4.37
CA ASN A 157 -4.61 19.21 -4.03
C ASN A 157 -5.55 20.43 -4.03
N LYS A 158 -6.57 20.44 -4.90
CA LYS A 158 -7.54 21.54 -4.95
C LYS A 158 -8.48 21.47 -3.77
N LEU A 159 -8.97 20.29 -3.42
CA LEU A 159 -9.76 20.09 -2.20
C LEU A 159 -8.94 20.56 -0.98
N ILE A 160 -7.67 20.16 -0.87
CA ILE A 160 -6.79 20.64 0.20
C ILE A 160 -6.71 22.18 0.19
N ALA A 161 -6.41 22.79 -0.97
CA ALA A 161 -6.27 24.24 -1.10
C ALA A 161 -7.57 25.01 -0.76
N ASP A 162 -8.72 24.56 -1.23
CA ASP A 162 -10.03 25.15 -0.97
C ASP A 162 -10.35 25.08 0.54
N LEU A 163 -10.01 23.96 1.18
CA LEU A 163 -10.20 23.78 2.62
C LEU A 163 -9.24 24.67 3.43
N MET A 164 -8.02 24.90 2.95
CA MET A 164 -7.07 25.84 3.56
C MET A 164 -7.57 27.27 3.49
N GLN A 165 -7.96 27.73 2.29
CA GLN A 165 -8.43 29.09 2.04
C GLN A 165 -9.67 29.44 2.87
N ALA A 166 -10.58 28.48 3.05
CA ALA A 166 -11.80 28.70 3.82
C ALA A 166 -11.63 28.66 5.35
N GLU A 167 -10.47 28.28 5.90
CA GLU A 167 -10.25 28.26 7.37
C GLU A 167 -9.22 29.28 7.83
N LEU A 168 -8.14 29.54 7.09
CA LEU A 168 -7.01 30.34 7.57
C LEU A 168 -6.33 31.09 6.42
N GLY A 169 -6.26 32.42 6.52
CA GLY A 169 -5.33 33.23 5.73
C GLY A 169 -3.86 33.05 6.16
N GLY A 170 -3.34 31.81 6.17
CA GLY A 170 -1.99 31.49 6.61
C GLY A 170 -1.48 30.10 6.20
N THR A 171 -0.16 29.97 6.08
CA THR A 171 0.60 28.79 5.65
C THR A 171 0.66 27.67 6.70
N ILE A 172 0.65 26.42 6.22
CA ILE A 172 0.63 25.19 7.04
C ILE A 172 2.03 24.77 7.44
N GLU A 173 2.22 24.58 8.75
CA GLU A 173 3.11 23.54 9.26
C GLU A 173 2.25 22.59 10.12
N ASP A 174 2.32 21.29 9.81
CA ASP A 174 1.99 20.16 10.69
C ASP A 174 0.50 19.84 10.96
N TRP A 175 0.06 18.60 10.60
CA TRP A 175 -1.10 17.76 11.02
C TRP A 175 -2.47 18.37 11.44
N SER A 176 -2.62 19.67 11.39
CA SER A 176 -3.79 20.47 11.74
C SER A 176 -4.75 20.53 10.56
N ALA A 177 -4.24 20.65 9.34
CA ALA A 177 -5.01 20.64 8.09
C ALA A 177 -5.81 19.34 7.89
N PHE A 178 -5.27 18.19 8.32
CA PHE A 178 -5.98 16.91 8.29
C PHE A 178 -7.10 16.83 9.35
N ARG A 179 -6.87 17.42 10.54
CA ARG A 179 -7.90 17.60 11.57
C ARG A 179 -9.01 18.55 11.09
N GLU A 180 -8.68 19.57 10.29
CA GLU A 180 -9.66 20.45 9.66
C GLU A 180 -10.39 19.78 8.49
N LEU A 181 -9.74 18.94 7.69
CA LEU A 181 -10.38 18.09 6.67
C LEU A 181 -11.46 17.21 7.34
N ALA A 182 -11.13 16.52 8.42
CA ALA A 182 -12.08 15.73 9.21
C ALA A 182 -13.23 16.56 9.80
N LYS A 183 -12.96 17.80 10.27
CA LYS A 183 -13.98 18.74 10.76
C LYS A 183 -14.85 19.31 9.63
N LYS A 184 -14.33 19.49 8.42
CA LYS A 184 -15.11 19.95 7.27
C LYS A 184 -15.93 18.84 6.65
N TYR A 185 -15.47 17.59 6.66
CA TYR A 185 -16.33 16.44 6.34
C TYR A 185 -17.52 16.30 7.31
N LYS A 186 -17.32 16.64 8.60
CA LYS A 186 -18.43 16.78 9.57
C LYS A 186 -19.50 17.78 9.15
N ALA A 187 -19.14 18.76 8.31
CA ALA A 187 -20.04 19.76 7.78
C ALA A 187 -20.58 19.43 6.38
N MET A 188 -19.80 18.75 5.52
CA MET A 188 -20.16 18.43 4.13
C MET A 188 -21.18 17.30 4.00
N THR A 189 -21.30 16.44 5.00
CA THR A 189 -22.25 15.34 4.95
C THR A 189 -23.65 15.84 5.28
N HIS A 190 -24.57 15.79 4.31
CA HIS A 190 -25.95 16.29 4.45
C HIS A 190 -26.76 15.61 5.57
N ASP A 191 -26.34 14.43 6.05
CA ASP A 191 -26.94 13.75 7.19
C ASP A 191 -25.95 13.61 8.37
N LYS A 192 -25.99 14.60 9.27
CA LYS A 192 -25.16 14.67 10.49
C LYS A 192 -25.40 13.51 11.47
N SER A 193 -26.47 12.72 11.30
CA SER A 193 -26.83 11.64 12.24
C SER A 193 -26.07 10.32 12.00
N PHE A 194 -25.54 10.13 10.78
CA PHE A 194 -24.95 8.87 10.35
C PHE A 194 -23.43 8.75 10.61
N ILE A 195 -22.69 9.83 10.38
CA ILE A 195 -21.22 9.77 10.19
C ILE A 195 -20.45 9.92 11.50
N TRP A 196 -21.11 10.06 12.65
CA TRP A 196 -20.41 10.37 13.91
C TRP A 196 -20.64 9.33 15.02
N ARG A 197 -21.01 8.10 14.66
CA ARG A 197 -20.99 6.95 15.58
C ARG A 197 -19.56 6.50 15.88
N SER A 198 -19.41 5.63 16.90
CA SER A 198 -18.12 5.08 17.36
C SER A 198 -17.17 4.58 16.26
N PRO A 199 -17.61 4.00 15.13
CA PRO A 199 -16.71 3.54 14.07
C PRO A 199 -15.92 4.65 13.37
N MET A 200 -16.40 5.88 13.33
CA MET A 200 -15.66 6.98 12.68
C MET A 200 -14.52 7.52 13.54
N ALA A 201 -14.60 7.37 14.86
CA ALA A 201 -13.45 7.61 15.72
C ALA A 201 -12.28 6.65 15.41
N TYR A 202 -12.58 5.44 14.92
CA TYR A 202 -11.57 4.48 14.46
C TYR A 202 -10.94 4.92 13.14
N VAL A 203 -11.75 5.36 12.16
CA VAL A 203 -11.27 5.91 10.89
C VAL A 203 -10.31 7.07 11.14
N LEU A 204 -10.73 8.06 11.95
CA LEU A 204 -9.88 9.22 12.27
C LEU A 204 -8.58 8.85 12.99
N ALA A 205 -8.62 7.87 13.88
CA ALA A 205 -7.42 7.38 14.55
C ALA A 205 -6.48 6.66 13.57
N GLY A 206 -7.03 5.89 12.63
CA GLY A 206 -6.30 5.22 11.56
C GLY A 206 -5.63 6.20 10.59
N MET A 207 -6.35 7.25 10.19
CA MET A 207 -5.78 8.27 9.30
C MET A 207 -4.67 9.07 9.99
N LYS A 208 -4.76 9.29 11.31
CA LYS A 208 -3.66 9.87 12.07
C LYS A 208 -2.45 8.91 12.18
N LEU A 209 -2.65 7.59 12.14
CA LEU A 209 -1.53 6.63 12.12
C LEU A 209 -0.77 6.68 10.78
N ASP A 210 -1.50 6.84 9.68
CA ASP A 210 -0.95 6.86 8.31
C ASP A 210 0.12 7.95 8.10
N ALA A 211 0.05 8.98 8.94
CA ALA A 211 1.04 10.03 9.11
C ALA A 211 2.48 9.55 9.28
N ASP A 212 2.62 8.56 10.15
CA ASP A 212 3.86 8.22 10.82
C ASP A 212 4.25 6.77 10.51
N LEU A 213 3.33 5.99 9.91
CA LEU A 213 3.54 4.60 9.55
C LEU A 213 2.83 4.22 8.26
N ASN A 214 3.64 3.97 7.24
CA ASN A 214 3.22 3.30 6.02
C ASN A 214 3.39 1.77 6.18
N ILE A 215 2.29 1.07 6.46
CA ILE A 215 2.30 -0.39 6.69
C ILE A 215 2.84 -1.17 5.47
N PRO A 216 2.49 -0.84 4.20
CA PRO A 216 3.05 -1.50 3.04
C PRO A 216 4.57 -1.37 2.94
N GLN A 217 5.13 -0.18 3.20
CA GLN A 217 6.58 0.04 3.23
C GLN A 217 7.24 -0.82 4.31
N LEU A 218 6.64 -0.90 5.50
CA LEU A 218 7.11 -1.76 6.59
C LEU A 218 7.14 -3.24 6.18
N ILE A 219 6.07 -3.75 5.58
CA ILE A 219 5.97 -5.14 5.12
C ILE A 219 6.96 -5.43 3.98
N GLN A 220 7.23 -4.43 3.13
CA GLN A 220 8.19 -4.53 2.04
C GLN A 220 9.65 -4.27 2.49
N GLY A 221 9.91 -4.06 3.78
CA GLY A 221 11.27 -3.84 4.29
C GLY A 221 11.88 -2.48 3.92
N GLU A 222 11.05 -1.56 3.41
CA GLU A 222 11.35 -0.16 3.07
C GLU A 222 11.05 0.77 4.26
N SER A 223 11.29 0.29 5.48
CA SER A 223 11.02 1.03 6.71
C SER A 223 12.01 0.62 7.79
N VAL A 224 11.87 1.22 8.96
CA VAL A 224 12.70 0.96 10.14
C VAL A 224 11.85 0.65 11.36
N ALA A 225 12.43 0.02 12.38
CA ALA A 225 11.70 -0.37 13.58
C ALA A 225 11.11 0.85 14.31
N LEU A 226 11.78 2.00 14.29
CA LEU A 226 11.30 3.25 14.86
C LEU A 226 9.88 3.64 14.38
N CYS A 227 9.54 3.40 13.11
CA CYS A 227 8.22 3.73 12.55
C CYS A 227 7.08 3.01 13.29
N LEU A 228 7.35 1.85 13.89
CA LEU A 228 6.38 1.09 14.68
C LEU A 228 5.98 1.78 15.98
N LYS A 229 6.76 2.75 16.47
CA LYS A 229 6.45 3.53 17.68
C LYS A 229 5.12 4.28 17.54
N SER A 230 4.76 4.69 16.32
CA SER A 230 3.48 5.34 16.01
C SER A 230 2.28 4.51 16.49
N LEU A 231 2.36 3.16 16.45
CA LEU A 231 1.28 2.26 16.89
C LEU A 231 0.90 2.44 18.37
N PHE A 232 1.79 3.01 19.21
CA PHE A 232 1.48 3.34 20.61
C PHE A 232 0.35 4.36 20.76
N MET A 233 0.06 5.14 19.71
CA MET A 233 -1.08 6.05 19.69
C MET A 233 -2.43 5.32 19.68
N LEU A 234 -2.44 4.07 19.20
CA LEU A 234 -3.62 3.22 19.11
C LEU A 234 -3.74 2.27 20.32
N SER A 235 -2.85 2.37 21.31
CA SER A 235 -2.95 1.52 22.50
C SER A 235 -4.31 1.63 23.19
N GLY A 236 -4.88 0.46 23.50
CA GLY A 236 -6.25 0.35 24.02
C GLY A 236 -7.36 0.57 22.98
N LYS A 237 -7.02 0.69 21.69
CA LYS A 237 -7.96 0.87 20.57
C LYS A 237 -7.76 -0.19 19.48
N PRO A 238 -7.90 -1.49 19.79
CA PRO A 238 -7.64 -2.58 18.83
C PRO A 238 -8.50 -2.49 17.57
N GLN A 239 -9.75 -2.02 17.68
CA GLN A 239 -10.63 -1.85 16.52
C GLN A 239 -10.16 -0.74 15.57
N ALA A 240 -9.52 0.32 16.08
CA ALA A 240 -8.94 1.37 15.23
C ALA A 240 -7.77 0.84 14.41
N TYR A 241 -6.91 0.05 15.05
CA TYR A 241 -5.82 -0.63 14.37
C TYR A 241 -6.35 -1.61 13.33
N ALA A 242 -7.32 -2.46 13.70
CA ALA A 242 -7.88 -3.46 12.82
C ALA A 242 -8.53 -2.85 11.56
N LEU A 243 -9.30 -1.78 11.74
CA LEU A 243 -9.94 -1.08 10.62
C LEU A 243 -8.91 -0.42 9.69
N LYS A 244 -7.91 0.28 10.24
CA LYS A 244 -6.83 0.88 9.44
C LYS A 244 -6.03 -0.18 8.70
N TYR A 245 -5.75 -1.31 9.35
CA TYR A 245 -5.03 -2.40 8.72
C TYR A 245 -5.79 -2.99 7.53
N LEU A 246 -7.11 -3.19 7.64
CA LEU A 246 -7.93 -3.62 6.51
C LEU A 246 -7.99 -2.58 5.40
N GLU A 247 -8.16 -1.30 5.73
CA GLU A 247 -8.12 -0.23 4.72
C GLU A 247 -6.83 -0.30 3.90
N THR A 248 -5.69 -0.43 4.59
CA THR A 248 -4.39 -0.47 3.94
C THR A 248 -4.18 -1.75 3.12
N LEU A 249 -4.68 -2.89 3.62
CA LEU A 249 -4.67 -4.16 2.89
C LEU A 249 -5.47 -4.06 1.59
N PHE A 250 -6.68 -3.52 1.65
CA PHE A 250 -7.55 -3.39 0.47
C PHE A 250 -7.07 -2.31 -0.50
N ASP A 251 -6.45 -1.22 -0.02
CA ASP A 251 -5.79 -0.25 -0.90
C ASP A 251 -4.63 -0.88 -1.69
N VAL A 252 -3.85 -1.77 -1.05
CA VAL A 252 -2.85 -2.56 -1.78
C VAL A 252 -3.49 -3.55 -2.73
N ALA A 253 -4.62 -4.18 -2.37
CA ALA A 253 -5.23 -5.24 -3.16
C ALA A 253 -5.59 -4.80 -4.58
N SER A 254 -6.11 -3.59 -4.73
CA SER A 254 -6.52 -3.04 -6.03
C SER A 254 -5.76 -1.76 -6.40
N ALA A 255 -4.52 -1.60 -5.90
CA ALA A 255 -3.63 -0.48 -6.26
C ALA A 255 -3.46 -0.33 -7.79
N SER A 256 -3.45 -1.45 -8.52
CA SER A 256 -3.39 -1.48 -9.98
C SER A 256 -4.77 -1.62 -10.66
N GLY A 257 -5.87 -1.27 -9.97
CA GLY A 257 -7.23 -1.26 -10.53
C GLY A 257 -7.41 -0.27 -11.68
N HIS A 258 -6.54 0.74 -11.77
CA HIS A 258 -6.47 1.65 -12.90
C HIS A 258 -5.84 1.04 -14.17
N ILE A 259 -5.22 -0.15 -14.06
CA ILE A 259 -4.68 -0.97 -15.15
C ILE A 259 -5.67 -2.07 -15.50
N ASP A 260 -6.18 -2.78 -14.49
CA ASP A 260 -7.18 -3.84 -14.63
C ASP A 260 -8.12 -3.85 -13.41
N ALA A 261 -9.36 -3.44 -13.62
CA ALA A 261 -10.40 -3.33 -12.59
C ALA A 261 -11.24 -4.63 -12.44
N ARG A 262 -10.85 -5.74 -13.08
CA ARG A 262 -11.63 -6.99 -13.04
C ARG A 262 -11.42 -7.83 -11.78
N GLY A 263 -10.40 -7.51 -10.99
CA GLY A 263 -10.02 -8.27 -9.80
C GLY A 263 -8.92 -7.56 -9.02
N SER A 264 -8.49 -8.14 -7.90
CA SER A 264 -7.44 -7.55 -7.03
C SER A 264 -6.05 -7.94 -7.50
N ILE A 265 -5.63 -7.46 -8.68
CA ILE A 265 -4.40 -7.88 -9.39
C ILE A 265 -3.12 -7.79 -8.55
N SER A 266 -3.06 -6.84 -7.61
CA SER A 266 -1.89 -6.59 -6.77
C SER A 266 -1.82 -7.54 -5.56
N MET A 267 -2.93 -8.16 -5.15
CA MET A 267 -3.01 -9.10 -4.02
C MET A 267 -2.57 -10.52 -4.38
N THR A 268 -1.35 -10.66 -4.88
CA THR A 268 -0.73 -11.97 -5.16
C THR A 268 -0.54 -12.81 -3.89
N GLU A 269 -0.32 -14.12 -4.04
CA GLU A 269 -0.10 -15.04 -2.89
C GLU A 269 0.94 -14.50 -1.89
N PRO A 270 2.16 -14.09 -2.31
CA PRO A 270 3.18 -13.67 -1.35
C PRO A 270 2.87 -12.32 -0.71
N VAL A 271 2.10 -11.46 -1.37
CA VAL A 271 1.65 -10.18 -0.81
C VAL A 271 0.63 -10.46 0.29
N CYS A 272 -0.39 -11.27 0.01
CA CYS A 272 -1.44 -11.59 0.98
C CYS A 272 -0.88 -12.30 2.22
N GLN A 273 0.00 -13.30 2.05
CA GLN A 273 0.68 -13.96 3.16
C GLN A 273 1.44 -12.97 4.06
N SER A 274 2.13 -11.99 3.44
CA SER A 274 2.89 -10.99 4.18
C SER A 274 1.99 -10.10 5.05
N PHE A 275 0.81 -9.72 4.55
CA PHE A 275 -0.20 -9.02 5.35
C PHE A 275 -0.77 -9.90 6.47
N LEU A 276 -1.17 -11.13 6.16
CA LEU A 276 -1.75 -12.04 7.15
C LEU A 276 -0.81 -12.28 8.34
N ILE A 277 0.50 -12.33 8.11
CA ILE A 277 1.50 -12.55 9.15
C ILE A 277 1.87 -11.27 9.89
N ALA A 278 1.93 -10.13 9.19
CA ALA A 278 2.22 -8.85 9.82
C ALA A 278 1.10 -8.40 10.78
N TYR A 279 -0.17 -8.68 10.47
CA TYR A 279 -1.30 -8.28 11.32
C TYR A 279 -1.15 -8.65 12.80
N PRO A 280 -1.03 -9.93 13.20
CA PRO A 280 -0.90 -10.28 14.62
C PRO A 280 0.43 -9.80 15.24
N ILE A 281 1.47 -9.54 14.44
CA ILE A 281 2.73 -8.97 14.94
C ILE A 281 2.51 -7.53 15.39
N LEU A 282 1.90 -6.70 14.55
CA LEU A 282 1.66 -5.29 14.85
C LEU A 282 0.55 -5.11 15.89
N GLN A 283 -0.46 -5.98 15.89
CA GLN A 283 -1.51 -6.00 16.91
C GLN A 283 -0.93 -6.11 18.33
N ARG A 284 0.11 -6.94 18.53
CA ARG A 284 0.77 -7.07 19.85
C ARG A 284 1.39 -5.75 20.33
N ILE A 285 1.87 -4.91 19.43
CA ILE A 285 2.40 -3.57 19.78
C ILE A 285 1.26 -2.67 20.24
N VAL A 286 0.12 -2.71 19.55
CA VAL A 286 -1.08 -1.96 19.94
C VAL A 286 -1.57 -2.40 21.33
N GLU A 287 -1.59 -3.70 21.60
CA GLU A 287 -2.08 -4.26 22.86
C GLU A 287 -1.12 -4.08 24.04
N LYS A 288 0.19 -4.29 23.83
CA LYS A 288 1.19 -4.42 24.90
C LYS A 288 2.33 -3.40 24.82
N GLY A 289 2.48 -2.68 23.72
CA GLY A 289 3.64 -1.85 23.42
C GLY A 289 3.97 -0.81 24.49
N ARG A 290 2.96 -0.18 25.11
CA ARG A 290 3.18 0.78 26.20
C ARG A 290 3.77 0.14 27.47
N SER A 291 3.47 -1.13 27.72
CA SER A 291 4.00 -1.87 28.87
C SER A 291 5.40 -2.43 28.63
N THR A 292 5.74 -2.73 27.37
CA THR A 292 7.02 -3.32 26.98
C THR A 292 8.05 -2.29 26.51
N GLY A 293 7.65 -1.05 26.27
CA GLY A 293 8.56 0.02 25.82
C GLY A 293 9.05 -0.18 24.38
N VAL A 294 10.12 0.54 24.02
CA VAL A 294 10.66 0.56 22.64
C VAL A 294 11.37 -0.74 22.25
N ASP A 295 11.81 -1.54 23.22
CA ASP A 295 12.53 -2.81 22.98
C ASP A 295 11.72 -3.78 22.11
N CYS A 296 10.38 -3.80 22.27
CA CYS A 296 9.51 -4.66 21.49
C CYS A 296 9.42 -4.31 19.99
N LEU A 297 9.82 -3.10 19.60
CA LEU A 297 9.69 -2.61 18.23
C LEU A 297 10.69 -3.30 17.29
N SER A 298 11.95 -3.47 17.72
CA SER A 298 12.97 -4.18 16.94
C SER A 298 12.58 -5.65 16.74
N ASP A 299 12.09 -6.30 17.80
CA ASP A 299 11.62 -7.69 17.74
C ASP A 299 10.43 -7.87 16.80
N ALA A 300 9.47 -6.94 16.84
CA ALA A 300 8.33 -6.97 15.94
C ALA A 300 8.75 -6.75 14.49
N TYR A 301 9.64 -5.80 14.22
CA TYR A 301 10.15 -5.57 12.88
C TYR A 301 10.94 -6.77 12.35
N ASN A 302 11.81 -7.35 13.18
CA ASN A 302 12.52 -8.58 12.85
C ASN A 302 11.56 -9.74 12.60
N ALA A 303 10.43 -9.83 13.31
CA ALA A 303 9.42 -10.84 13.04
C ALA A 303 8.76 -10.68 11.67
N VAL A 304 8.53 -9.45 11.21
CA VAL A 304 8.05 -9.19 9.83
C VAL A 304 9.08 -9.64 8.81
N LEU A 305 10.37 -9.30 9.00
CA LEU A 305 11.44 -9.71 8.08
C LEU A 305 11.68 -11.23 8.06
N ARG A 306 11.57 -11.91 9.21
CA ARG A 306 11.71 -13.38 9.31
C ARG A 306 10.71 -14.11 8.41
N HIS A 307 9.53 -13.54 8.18
CA HIS A 307 8.57 -14.15 7.27
C HIS A 307 9.10 -14.25 5.84
N ARG A 308 9.88 -13.27 5.37
CA ARG A 308 10.55 -13.35 4.05
C ARG A 308 11.51 -14.54 3.98
N SER A 309 12.25 -14.79 5.06
CA SER A 309 13.11 -15.98 5.17
C SER A 309 12.30 -17.28 5.09
N GLN A 310 11.14 -17.33 5.77
CA GLN A 310 10.25 -18.49 5.74
C GLN A 310 9.73 -18.77 4.32
N ILE A 311 9.24 -17.75 3.61
CA ILE A 311 8.79 -17.90 2.20
C ILE A 311 9.91 -18.51 1.35
N LEU A 312 11.15 -18.01 1.46
CA LEU A 312 12.26 -18.53 0.68
C LEU A 312 12.61 -19.98 1.06
N THR A 313 12.50 -20.32 2.35
CA THR A 313 12.75 -21.67 2.86
C THR A 313 11.68 -22.65 2.36
N ASP A 314 10.41 -22.28 2.42
CA ASP A 314 9.27 -23.09 1.97
C ASP A 314 9.33 -23.35 0.45
N LEU A 315 9.91 -22.41 -0.30
CA LEU A 315 10.16 -22.55 -1.74
C LEU A 315 11.43 -23.37 -2.07
N GLY A 316 12.14 -23.89 -1.05
CA GLY A 316 13.29 -24.77 -1.22
C GLY A 316 14.65 -24.07 -1.24
N SER A 317 14.78 -22.85 -0.72
CA SER A 317 16.10 -22.23 -0.52
C SER A 317 16.93 -23.03 0.48
N GLU A 318 18.11 -23.49 0.08
CA GLU A 318 19.06 -24.18 0.96
C GLU A 318 19.70 -23.24 2.00
N LYS A 319 19.78 -21.95 1.68
CA LYS A 319 20.34 -20.95 2.59
C LYS A 319 19.37 -20.68 3.74
N ARG A 320 19.84 -20.89 4.97
CA ARG A 320 19.15 -20.50 6.22
C ARG A 320 19.61 -19.11 6.65
N PHE A 321 18.71 -18.13 6.60
CA PHE A 321 19.01 -16.77 7.04
C PHE A 321 18.85 -16.62 8.54
N ARG A 322 19.82 -15.98 9.20
CA ARG A 322 19.81 -15.71 10.64
C ARG A 322 19.67 -14.22 10.91
N MET A 323 18.69 -13.80 11.71
CA MET A 323 18.44 -12.38 11.97
C MET A 323 19.57 -11.71 12.77
N GLU A 324 20.31 -12.51 13.54
CA GLU A 324 21.44 -12.07 14.35
C GLU A 324 22.68 -11.80 13.51
N GLN A 325 22.70 -12.25 12.24
CA GLN A 325 23.78 -11.97 11.29
C GLN A 325 23.41 -10.72 10.48
N PRO A 326 24.12 -9.58 10.66
CA PRO A 326 23.75 -8.31 10.00
C PRO A 326 23.65 -8.42 8.48
N SER A 327 24.51 -9.24 7.86
CA SER A 327 24.49 -9.49 6.43
C SER A 327 23.23 -10.24 5.96
N ASP A 328 22.75 -11.21 6.74
CA ASP A 328 21.54 -11.96 6.39
C ASP A 328 20.30 -11.10 6.62
N ARG A 329 20.25 -10.34 7.70
CA ARG A 329 19.18 -9.37 7.96
C ARG A 329 19.09 -8.32 6.85
N ALA A 330 20.21 -7.70 6.47
CA ALA A 330 20.27 -6.76 5.36
C ALA A 330 19.85 -7.40 4.02
N PHE A 331 20.25 -8.64 3.78
CA PHE A 331 19.81 -9.36 2.58
C PHE A 331 18.30 -9.61 2.57
N LEU A 332 17.70 -9.96 3.71
CA LEU A 332 16.25 -10.14 3.83
C LEU A 332 15.47 -8.83 3.59
N HIS A 333 15.99 -7.68 4.01
CA HIS A 333 15.45 -6.38 3.62
C HIS A 333 15.43 -6.21 2.09
N LEU A 334 16.54 -6.49 1.42
CA LEU A 334 16.64 -6.40 -0.04
C LEU A 334 15.67 -7.38 -0.73
N CYS A 335 15.52 -8.60 -0.20
CA CYS A 335 14.55 -9.56 -0.70
C CYS A 335 13.10 -9.12 -0.48
N ALA A 336 12.80 -8.46 0.65
CA ALA A 336 11.47 -7.92 0.91
C ALA A 336 11.15 -6.78 -0.07
N MET A 337 12.07 -5.82 -0.25
CA MET A 337 11.90 -4.68 -1.15
C MET A 337 11.78 -5.15 -2.60
N GLY A 338 12.62 -6.12 -3.01
CA GLY A 338 12.57 -6.73 -4.33
C GLY A 338 11.43 -7.71 -4.55
N ARG A 339 10.56 -7.93 -3.56
CA ARG A 339 9.45 -8.91 -3.58
C ARG A 339 9.92 -10.27 -4.11
N VAL A 340 11.03 -10.76 -3.55
CA VAL A 340 11.63 -12.03 -3.93
C VAL A 340 10.77 -13.17 -3.40
N THR A 341 10.25 -13.99 -4.32
CA THR A 341 9.25 -15.03 -4.07
C THR A 341 9.55 -16.31 -4.84
N SER A 342 10.80 -16.50 -5.28
CA SER A 342 11.26 -17.75 -5.91
C SER A 342 12.74 -17.96 -5.62
N THR A 343 13.18 -19.22 -5.64
CA THR A 343 14.58 -19.60 -5.46
C THR A 343 15.47 -19.02 -6.55
N THR A 344 15.00 -18.98 -7.80
CA THR A 344 15.71 -18.34 -8.92
C THR A 344 15.92 -16.84 -8.67
N ARG A 345 14.88 -16.12 -8.25
CA ARG A 345 15.02 -14.68 -7.92
C ARG A 345 15.94 -14.47 -6.71
N ALA A 346 15.86 -15.34 -5.71
CA ALA A 346 16.73 -15.27 -4.54
C ALA A 346 18.20 -15.48 -4.90
N ALA A 347 18.50 -16.41 -5.81
CA ALA A 347 19.85 -16.64 -6.32
C ALA A 347 20.39 -15.42 -7.08
N ILE A 348 19.57 -14.80 -7.93
CA ILE A 348 19.91 -13.56 -8.65
C ILE A 348 20.25 -12.43 -7.64
N PHE A 349 19.39 -12.22 -6.64
CA PHE A 349 19.62 -11.21 -5.61
C PHE A 349 20.89 -11.50 -4.80
N LEU A 350 21.11 -12.77 -4.43
CA LEU A 350 22.28 -13.17 -3.64
C LEU A 350 23.57 -12.98 -4.43
N GLN A 351 23.57 -13.33 -5.71
CA GLN A 351 24.71 -13.10 -6.59
C GLN A 351 24.98 -11.60 -6.76
N ALA A 352 23.94 -10.79 -6.99
CA ALA A 352 24.07 -9.34 -7.09
C ALA A 352 24.64 -8.72 -5.80
N PHE A 353 24.14 -9.15 -4.64
CA PHE A 353 24.63 -8.70 -3.34
C PHE A 353 26.09 -9.10 -3.08
N ASN A 354 26.47 -10.33 -3.44
CA ASN A 354 27.84 -10.83 -3.26
C ASN A 354 28.84 -10.19 -4.24
N ASN A 355 28.38 -9.76 -5.41
CA ASN A 355 29.19 -9.07 -6.42
C ASN A 355 29.48 -7.61 -6.08
N LEU A 356 28.85 -7.04 -5.04
CA LEU A 356 29.16 -5.69 -4.60
C LEU A 356 30.61 -5.60 -4.10
N PRO A 357 31.33 -4.50 -4.39
CA PRO A 357 32.61 -4.21 -3.76
C PRO A 357 32.49 -4.31 -2.24
N GLU A 358 33.49 -4.85 -1.57
CA GLU A 358 33.41 -5.15 -0.13
C GLU A 358 33.08 -3.91 0.72
N SER A 359 33.66 -2.76 0.38
CA SER A 359 33.37 -1.48 1.03
C SER A 359 31.89 -1.12 0.84
N THR A 360 31.38 -1.09 -0.39
CA THR A 360 29.97 -0.81 -0.70
C THR A 360 29.03 -1.77 0.03
N ARG A 361 29.32 -3.07 0.02
CA ARG A 361 28.52 -4.09 0.70
C ARG A 361 28.48 -3.85 2.21
N ARG A 362 29.62 -3.56 2.84
CA ARG A 362 29.68 -3.26 4.29
C ARG A 362 28.86 -2.04 4.66
N HIS A 363 28.92 -0.97 3.85
CA HIS A 363 28.13 0.23 4.10
C HIS A 363 26.63 -0.02 3.94
N LEU A 364 26.23 -0.72 2.89
CA LEU A 364 24.82 -1.09 2.68
C LEU A 364 24.30 -1.95 3.84
N ILE A 365 25.09 -2.92 4.31
CA ILE A 365 24.75 -3.74 5.49
C ILE A 365 24.58 -2.84 6.72
N ALA A 366 25.52 -1.93 6.98
CA ALA A 366 25.43 -1.04 8.14
C ALA A 366 24.16 -0.17 8.09
N ALA A 367 23.88 0.45 6.94
CA ALA A 367 22.73 1.35 6.76
C ALA A 367 21.38 0.63 6.93
N LEU A 368 21.22 -0.55 6.32
CA LEU A 368 19.97 -1.34 6.43
C LEU A 368 19.74 -1.92 7.84
N ASN A 369 20.76 -1.93 8.70
CA ASN A 369 20.66 -2.39 10.07
C ASN A 369 20.42 -1.30 11.11
N VAL A 370 20.34 -0.02 10.70
CA VAL A 370 19.94 1.06 11.61
C VAL A 370 18.43 0.99 11.86
N ASP A 371 18.03 0.83 13.13
CA ASP A 371 16.63 0.63 13.52
C ASP A 371 15.93 1.91 14.02
N GLY A 372 16.72 2.94 14.33
CA GLY A 372 16.26 4.25 14.84
C GLY A 372 15.80 4.27 16.30
N LEU A 373 16.06 3.21 17.07
CA LEU A 373 15.66 3.14 18.47
C LEU A 373 16.73 3.69 19.44
N GLY A 374 17.96 3.86 18.96
CA GLY A 374 19.05 4.50 19.68
C GLY A 374 19.39 5.89 19.12
N SER A 375 20.65 6.30 19.27
CA SER A 375 21.15 7.61 18.84
C SER A 375 21.35 7.75 17.33
N GLN A 376 21.30 6.64 16.58
CA GLN A 376 21.45 6.66 15.13
C GLN A 376 20.14 7.03 14.46
N VAL A 377 20.17 8.04 13.60
CA VAL A 377 19.04 8.43 12.76
C VAL A 377 19.03 7.54 11.52
N PRO A 378 17.97 6.75 11.27
CA PRO A 378 17.88 5.94 10.07
C PRO A 378 17.44 6.80 8.88
N ALA A 379 17.85 6.37 7.69
CA ALA A 379 17.33 6.88 6.43
C ALA A 379 16.40 5.84 5.78
N VAL A 380 15.26 6.29 5.28
CA VAL A 380 14.28 5.50 4.53
C VAL A 380 14.29 5.99 3.09
N LEU A 381 14.78 5.14 2.19
CA LEU A 381 14.78 5.39 0.76
C LEU A 381 13.40 5.05 0.18
N SER A 382 12.59 6.07 -0.10
CA SER A 382 11.25 5.87 -0.65
C SER A 382 11.30 5.47 -2.13
N TYR A 383 10.35 4.65 -2.59
CA TYR A 383 10.23 4.09 -3.95
C TYR A 383 11.23 2.99 -4.32
N ILE A 384 12.02 2.47 -3.37
CA ILE A 384 12.97 1.38 -3.68
C ILE A 384 12.27 0.10 -4.19
N PRO A 385 11.15 -0.38 -3.62
CA PRO A 385 10.44 -1.53 -4.17
C PRO A 385 9.96 -1.33 -5.61
N ALA A 386 9.53 -0.11 -5.95
CA ALA A 386 9.15 0.23 -7.32
C ALA A 386 10.38 0.23 -8.25
N LEU A 387 11.51 0.79 -7.83
CA LEU A 387 12.77 0.73 -8.58
C LEU A 387 13.24 -0.72 -8.80
N PHE A 388 13.14 -1.60 -7.80
CA PHE A 388 13.42 -3.03 -7.98
C PHE A 388 12.49 -3.65 -9.03
N ALA A 389 11.19 -3.30 -9.01
CA ALA A 389 10.24 -3.80 -9.99
C ALA A 389 10.61 -3.38 -11.42
N GLU A 390 11.00 -2.12 -11.64
CA GLU A 390 11.44 -1.65 -12.96
C GLU A 390 12.76 -2.29 -13.40
N VAL A 391 13.74 -2.39 -12.49
CA VAL A 391 15.01 -3.06 -12.77
C VAL A 391 14.80 -4.54 -13.12
N LEU A 392 13.84 -5.21 -12.49
CA LEU A 392 13.50 -6.61 -12.79
C LEU A 392 12.75 -6.80 -14.11
N ARG A 393 12.04 -5.77 -14.58
CA ARG A 393 11.40 -5.78 -15.92
C ARG A 393 12.43 -5.65 -17.03
N PHE A 394 13.59 -5.06 -16.75
CA PHE A 394 14.69 -5.01 -17.71
C PHE A 394 15.26 -6.41 -18.00
N ALA A 395 15.46 -6.70 -19.28
CA ALA A 395 16.02 -7.96 -19.79
C ALA A 395 15.36 -9.23 -19.21
N PRO A 396 14.05 -9.43 -19.42
CA PRO A 396 13.34 -10.59 -18.90
C PRO A 396 13.94 -11.89 -19.44
N GLY A 397 14.23 -12.83 -18.54
CA GLY A 397 14.84 -14.11 -18.92
C GLY A 397 16.35 -14.06 -19.14
N GLU A 398 17.02 -12.93 -18.83
CA GLU A 398 18.48 -12.80 -18.89
C GLU A 398 19.10 -12.61 -17.50
N PRO A 399 19.34 -13.70 -16.72
CA PRO A 399 19.77 -13.59 -15.32
C PRO A 399 21.03 -12.75 -15.10
N LEU A 400 22.02 -12.82 -16.00
CA LEU A 400 23.27 -12.05 -15.85
C LEU A 400 23.04 -10.53 -15.95
N LYS A 401 22.15 -10.09 -16.85
CA LYS A 401 21.79 -8.67 -16.96
C LYS A 401 20.98 -8.23 -15.73
N GLN A 402 20.07 -9.06 -15.26
CA GLN A 402 19.31 -8.79 -14.03
C GLN A 402 20.23 -8.69 -12.80
N VAL A 403 21.21 -9.59 -12.66
CA VAL A 403 22.23 -9.52 -11.59
C VAL A 403 22.98 -8.20 -11.64
N LYS A 404 23.43 -7.77 -12.83
CA LYS A 404 24.13 -6.49 -12.99
C LYS A 404 23.26 -5.30 -12.60
N ALA A 405 22.02 -5.25 -13.09
CA ALA A 405 21.13 -4.12 -12.83
C ALA A 405 20.72 -4.03 -11.34
N ILE A 406 20.45 -5.17 -10.69
CA ILE A 406 20.20 -5.25 -9.25
C ILE A 406 21.44 -4.84 -8.45
N ASN A 407 22.64 -5.27 -8.86
CA ASN A 407 23.90 -4.87 -8.23
C ASN A 407 24.09 -3.36 -8.28
N SER A 408 23.85 -2.71 -9.44
CA SER A 408 23.92 -1.25 -9.56
C SER A 408 22.87 -0.54 -8.71
N LEU A 409 21.64 -1.07 -8.58
CA LEU A 409 20.64 -0.50 -7.67
C LEU A 409 21.08 -0.60 -6.20
N MET A 410 21.62 -1.75 -5.77
CA MET A 410 22.15 -1.90 -4.41
C MET A 410 23.36 -0.97 -4.17
N ALA A 411 24.22 -0.77 -5.16
CA ALA A 411 25.33 0.18 -5.08
C ALA A 411 24.83 1.63 -5.00
N PHE A 412 23.80 1.98 -5.77
CA PHE A 412 23.13 3.27 -5.71
C PHE A 412 22.52 3.52 -4.32
N MET A 413 21.80 2.54 -3.75
CA MET A 413 21.28 2.62 -2.38
C MET A 413 22.40 2.91 -1.38
N SER A 414 23.53 2.19 -1.47
CA SER A 414 24.68 2.43 -0.60
C SER A 414 25.22 3.87 -0.71
N ARG A 415 25.23 4.47 -1.91
CA ARG A 415 25.65 5.87 -2.11
C ARG A 415 24.64 6.84 -1.52
N MET A 416 23.34 6.59 -1.68
CA MET A 416 22.29 7.41 -1.08
C MET A 416 22.36 7.41 0.44
N TYR A 417 22.66 6.28 1.07
CA TYR A 417 22.86 6.22 2.51
C TYR A 417 24.12 6.95 2.99
N GLN A 418 25.18 7.02 2.18
CA GLN A 418 26.42 7.72 2.54
C GLN A 418 26.33 9.24 2.37
N GLY A 419 25.63 9.71 1.34
CA GLY A 419 25.56 11.13 0.98
C GLY A 419 24.69 11.99 1.90
N ASN A 420 23.93 11.37 2.79
CA ASN A 420 22.95 12.04 3.63
C ASN A 420 23.35 11.90 5.11
N SER A 421 24.13 12.86 5.61
CA SER A 421 24.48 12.94 7.03
C SER A 421 23.27 13.45 7.82
N ALA A 422 22.88 12.73 8.85
CA ALA A 422 21.71 13.02 9.67
C ALA A 422 21.97 14.04 10.81
N GLU A 423 23.01 14.86 10.68
CA GLU A 423 23.49 15.77 11.74
C GLU A 423 22.44 16.75 12.26
N ASP A 424 21.43 17.08 11.44
CA ASP A 424 20.36 18.03 11.80
C ASP A 424 19.01 17.38 12.16
N ILE A 425 18.93 16.04 12.21
CA ILE A 425 17.65 15.35 12.47
C ILE A 425 17.52 15.01 13.96
N PRO A 426 16.43 15.44 14.64
CA PRO A 426 16.21 15.13 16.05
C PRO A 426 16.16 13.62 16.35
N GLU A 427 16.61 13.23 17.53
CA GLU A 427 16.48 11.87 18.03
C GLU A 427 15.03 11.38 18.00
N GLY A 428 14.83 10.12 17.61
CA GLY A 428 13.50 9.53 17.46
C GLY A 428 12.75 9.96 16.19
N ARG A 429 13.44 10.58 15.22
CA ARG A 429 12.98 10.76 13.84
C ARG A 429 13.85 9.96 12.86
N TYR A 430 13.41 9.91 11.61
CA TYR A 430 14.13 9.30 10.51
C TYR A 430 14.19 10.29 9.34
N GLN A 431 15.19 10.14 8.49
CA GLN A 431 15.26 10.87 7.22
C GLN A 431 14.48 10.11 6.16
N GLN A 432 13.58 10.76 5.44
CA GLN A 432 12.92 10.18 4.28
C GLN A 432 13.53 10.76 3.01
N LEU A 433 14.12 9.91 2.17
CA LEU A 433 14.71 10.31 0.90
C LEU A 433 13.77 9.90 -0.23
N ASP A 434 13.14 10.87 -0.88
CA ASP A 434 12.17 10.63 -1.96
C ASP A 434 12.89 10.36 -3.30
N LEU A 435 12.82 9.11 -3.78
CA LEU A 435 13.45 8.70 -5.04
C LEU A 435 12.48 8.73 -6.24
N ARG A 436 11.32 9.40 -6.14
CA ARG A 436 10.33 9.47 -7.24
C ARG A 436 10.93 9.99 -8.54
N VAL A 437 11.82 10.99 -8.48
CA VAL A 437 12.51 11.52 -9.68
C VAL A 437 13.36 10.44 -10.35
N VAL A 438 14.06 9.62 -9.56
CA VAL A 438 14.86 8.50 -10.09
C VAL A 438 13.96 7.44 -10.71
N LEU A 439 12.84 7.11 -10.06
CA LEU A 439 11.85 6.18 -10.59
C LEU A 439 11.29 6.65 -11.93
N ILE A 440 10.83 7.91 -12.02
CA ILE A 440 10.33 8.51 -13.26
C ILE A 440 11.39 8.46 -14.36
N LEU A 441 12.64 8.78 -14.02
CA LEU A 441 13.73 8.73 -14.99
C LEU A 441 13.93 7.31 -15.54
N VAL A 442 14.02 6.30 -14.67
CA VAL A 442 14.15 4.89 -15.09
C VAL A 442 12.97 4.46 -15.97
N GLN A 443 11.74 4.81 -15.57
CA GLN A 443 10.53 4.51 -16.34
C GLN A 443 10.47 5.22 -17.70
N SER A 444 11.05 6.43 -17.81
CA SER A 444 11.06 7.19 -19.07
C SER A 444 11.97 6.60 -20.15
N LYS A 445 12.83 5.63 -19.80
CA LYS A 445 13.80 5.01 -20.72
C LYS A 445 13.80 3.48 -20.59
N PRO A 446 12.69 2.80 -20.92
CA PRO A 446 12.54 1.37 -20.68
C PRO A 446 13.57 0.50 -21.42
N ASP A 447 14.09 0.96 -22.55
CA ASP A 447 15.09 0.25 -23.36
C ASP A 447 16.55 0.52 -22.94
N THR A 448 16.77 1.44 -21.98
CA THR A 448 18.11 1.75 -21.47
C THR A 448 18.46 0.85 -20.30
N ASP A 449 19.67 0.31 -20.28
CA ASP A 449 20.19 -0.47 -19.15
C ASP A 449 20.14 0.39 -17.86
N PRO A 450 19.28 0.04 -16.87
CA PRO A 450 19.14 0.80 -15.64
C PRO A 450 20.46 0.93 -14.88
N SER A 451 21.41 -0.01 -15.04
CA SER A 451 22.73 0.10 -14.40
C SER A 451 23.47 1.37 -14.82
N VAL A 452 23.40 1.75 -16.10
CA VAL A 452 24.05 2.96 -16.62
C VAL A 452 23.44 4.21 -16.00
N MET A 453 22.12 4.20 -15.81
CA MET A 453 21.39 5.33 -15.24
C MET A 453 21.70 5.48 -13.76
N LEU A 454 21.59 4.38 -12.99
CA LEU A 454 21.80 4.37 -11.54
C LEU A 454 23.24 4.68 -11.12
N ASP A 455 24.21 4.43 -12.01
CA ASP A 455 25.62 4.78 -11.80
C ASP A 455 25.97 6.23 -12.17
N ASP A 456 25.02 7.03 -12.69
CA ASP A 456 25.22 8.45 -12.94
C ASP A 456 25.26 9.26 -11.62
N ALA A 457 26.43 9.81 -11.31
CA ALA A 457 26.65 10.64 -10.13
C ALA A 457 25.77 11.91 -10.08
N ARG A 458 25.17 12.33 -11.20
CA ARG A 458 24.21 13.45 -11.22
C ARG A 458 22.90 13.12 -10.51
N LEU A 459 22.50 11.84 -10.44
CA LEU A 459 21.27 11.43 -9.74
C LEU A 459 21.34 11.69 -8.24
N LEU A 460 22.54 11.57 -7.64
CA LEU A 460 22.75 11.87 -6.22
C LEU A 460 22.44 13.33 -5.88
N ARG A 461 22.59 14.26 -6.83
CA ARG A 461 22.30 15.69 -6.65
C ARG A 461 20.85 16.06 -6.95
N SER A 462 20.11 15.14 -7.55
CA SER A 462 18.74 15.38 -8.04
C SER A 462 17.67 14.93 -7.05
N CYS A 463 18.07 14.20 -5.99
CA CYS A 463 17.17 13.81 -4.91
C CYS A 463 17.12 14.95 -3.88
N PRO A 464 15.96 15.56 -3.62
CA PRO A 464 15.84 16.56 -2.56
C PRO A 464 16.11 15.92 -1.18
N ASN A 465 16.78 16.68 -0.30
CA ASN A 465 17.08 16.28 1.08
C ASN A 465 15.87 16.36 2.00
#